data_AF-A0A965NH88-F1
#
_entry.id   AF-A0A965NH88-F1
#
_cell.length_a   1.000
_cell.length_b   1.000
_cell.length_c   1.000
_cell.angle_alpha   90.00
_cell.angle_beta   90.00
_cell.angle_gamma   90.00
#
_symmetry.space_group_name_H-M   'P 1'
#
loop_
_entity.id
_entity.type
_entity.pdbx_description
1 polymer ?
#
loop_
_entity_poly.entity_id
_entity_poly.type
_entity_poly.pdbx_seq_one_letter_code
_entity_poly.pdbx_strand_id
1 'polypeptide(L)'
;MSTVSTKLSQRWTLFFGFGLLALAVTWFFAYQGIHVHDHRPALSVLVGCIFWVSILIGMLMLTMITRVFDAGWAPVIRRSWEFMMGGLPVVLILGVVPLVFVPSLRHIVWHWTDASSLLPNGHTVGHDPILQAKSWFL
;
A
#
# COMPACT_ATOMS: atom_id res chain seq x y z
N MET A 1 10.86 38.42 7.33
CA MET A 1 11.28 37.01 7.17
C MET A 1 10.40 36.02 7.93
N SER A 2 9.80 36.37 9.07
CA SER A 2 8.91 35.49 9.86
C SER A 2 7.58 35.13 9.19
N THR A 3 6.99 36.04 8.40
CA THR A 3 5.68 35.85 7.75
C THR A 3 5.69 34.89 6.55
N VAL A 4 6.87 34.67 5.94
CA VAL A 4 7.02 33.73 4.82
C VAL A 4 7.11 32.29 5.34
N SER A 5 7.82 32.09 6.46
CA SER A 5 7.95 30.78 7.13
C SER A 5 6.59 30.25 7.61
N THR A 6 5.77 31.11 8.22
CA THR A 6 4.42 30.73 8.70
C THR A 6 3.49 30.32 7.57
N LYS A 7 3.50 31.04 6.44
CA LYS A 7 2.70 30.70 5.26
C LYS A 7 3.10 29.37 4.62
N LEU A 8 4.40 29.06 4.58
CA LEU A 8 4.88 27.78 4.03
C LEU A 8 4.43 26.60 4.90
N SER A 9 4.60 26.71 6.23
CA SER A 9 4.13 25.70 7.20
C SER A 9 2.62 25.45 7.11
N GLN A 10 1.83 26.51 6.92
CA GLN A 10 0.38 26.40 6.75
C GLN A 10 -0.02 25.61 5.48
N ARG A 11 0.72 25.76 4.38
CA ARG A 11 0.43 25.03 3.13
C ARG A 11 0.77 23.55 3.24
N TRP A 12 1.87 23.20 3.89
CA TRP A 12 2.24 21.80 4.14
C TRP A 12 1.23 21.08 5.04
N THR A 13 0.74 21.76 6.08
CA THR A 13 -0.29 21.21 6.96
C THR A 13 -1.63 21.02 6.24
N LEU A 14 -1.99 21.92 5.32
CA LEU A 14 -3.15 21.72 4.44
C LEU A 14 -3.02 20.46 3.57
N PHE A 15 -1.90 20.28 2.86
CA PHE A 15 -1.69 19.09 2.02
C PHE A 15 -1.72 17.79 2.84
N PHE A 16 -1.08 17.81 4.01
CA PHE A 16 -1.10 16.67 4.93
C PHE A 16 -2.53 16.37 5.43
N GLY A 17 -3.29 17.41 5.80
CA GLY A 17 -4.68 17.28 6.23
C GLY A 17 -5.59 16.71 5.15
N PHE A 18 -5.47 17.18 3.91
CA PHE A 18 -6.19 16.61 2.76
C PHE A 18 -5.81 15.16 2.49
N GLY A 19 -4.52 14.83 2.57
CA GLY A 19 -4.04 13.45 2.41
C GLY A 19 -4.60 12.50 3.47
N LEU A 20 -4.58 12.92 4.74
CA LEU A 20 -5.18 12.16 5.84
C LEU A 20 -6.69 12.00 5.68
N LEU A 21 -7.40 13.05 5.26
CA LEU A 21 -8.84 13.00 5.04
C LEU A 21 -9.18 12.01 3.90
N ALA A 22 -8.48 12.09 2.78
CA ALA A 22 -8.67 11.15 1.67
C ALA A 22 -8.37 9.70 2.09
N LEU A 23 -7.30 9.49 2.87
CA LEU A 23 -6.95 8.17 3.40
C LEU A 23 -8.04 7.64 4.36
N ALA A 24 -8.54 8.48 5.26
CA ALA A 24 -9.61 8.12 6.20
C ALA A 24 -10.91 7.78 5.48
N VAL A 25 -11.28 8.55 4.45
CA VAL A 25 -12.45 8.27 3.61
C VAL A 25 -12.30 6.93 2.89
N THR A 26 -11.12 6.67 2.30
CA THR A 26 -10.84 5.41 1.60
C THR A 26 -10.95 4.22 2.55
N TRP A 27 -10.36 4.32 3.74
CA TRP A 27 -10.45 3.27 4.77
C TRP A 27 -11.85 3.09 5.33
N PHE A 28 -12.63 4.16 5.46
CA PHE A 28 -14.04 4.08 5.84
C PHE A 28 -14.85 3.28 4.82
N PHE A 29 -14.68 3.54 3.52
CA PHE A 29 -15.33 2.75 2.48
C PHE A 29 -14.83 1.30 2.42
N ALA A 30 -13.54 1.06 2.66
CA ALA A 30 -12.98 -0.29 2.75
C ALA A 30 -13.61 -1.09 3.90
N TYR A 31 -13.81 -0.45 5.05
CA TYR A 31 -14.49 -1.05 6.20
C TYR A 31 -15.97 -1.34 5.90
N GLN A 32 -16.69 -0.39 5.29
CA GLN A 32 -18.09 -0.61 4.89
C GLN A 32 -18.26 -1.74 3.87
N GLY A 33 -17.27 -1.92 2.97
CA GLY A 33 -17.26 -3.01 1.99
C GLY A 33 -17.32 -4.40 2.63
N ILE A 34 -16.80 -4.55 3.84
CA ILE A 34 -16.86 -5.81 4.60
C ILE A 34 -18.32 -6.22 4.87
N HIS A 35 -19.17 -5.28 5.26
CA HIS A 35 -20.56 -5.54 5.61
C HIS A 35 -21.44 -5.86 4.41
N VAL A 36 -21.07 -5.36 3.23
CA VAL A 36 -21.80 -5.57 1.97
C VAL A 36 -21.22 -6.75 1.17
N HIS A 37 -20.17 -7.41 1.67
CA HIS A 37 -19.39 -8.43 0.96
C HIS A 37 -18.86 -7.96 -0.41
N ASP A 38 -18.62 -6.66 -0.57
CA ASP A 38 -18.04 -6.09 -1.78
C ASP A 38 -16.51 -6.01 -1.67
N HIS A 39 -15.83 -6.54 -2.67
CA HIS A 39 -14.38 -6.65 -2.73
C HIS A 39 -13.73 -5.38 -3.29
N ARG A 40 -14.50 -4.56 -4.03
CA ARG A 40 -14.00 -3.39 -4.76
C ARG A 40 -13.37 -2.33 -3.85
N PRO A 41 -13.96 -1.97 -2.69
CA PRO A 41 -13.37 -0.97 -1.81
C PRO A 41 -12.02 -1.40 -1.24
N ALA A 42 -11.89 -2.66 -0.80
CA ALA A 42 -10.64 -3.19 -0.28
C ALA A 42 -9.56 -3.28 -1.38
N LEU A 43 -9.95 -3.67 -2.60
CA LEU A 43 -9.05 -3.67 -3.76
C LEU A 43 -8.57 -2.28 -4.14
N SER A 44 -9.39 -1.23 -3.97
CA SER A 44 -8.97 0.15 -4.25
C SER A 44 -7.81 0.60 -3.35
N VAL A 45 -7.82 0.19 -2.07
CA VAL A 45 -6.72 0.42 -1.12
C VAL A 45 -5.47 -0.32 -1.60
N LEU A 46 -5.60 -1.59 -1.98
CA LEU A 46 -4.49 -2.39 -2.48
C LEU A 46 -3.85 -1.77 -3.73
N VAL A 47 -4.66 -1.33 -4.70
CA VAL A 47 -4.18 -0.67 -5.92
C VAL A 47 -3.43 0.61 -5.60
N GLY A 48 -3.96 1.45 -4.70
CA GLY A 48 -3.27 2.65 -4.23
C GLY A 48 -1.93 2.34 -3.57
N CYS A 49 -1.86 1.27 -2.78
CA CYS A 49 -0.62 0.81 -2.16
C CYS A 49 0.39 0.33 -3.20
N ILE A 50 -0.02 -0.51 -4.15
CA ILE A 50 0.86 -1.03 -5.22
C ILE A 50 1.43 0.12 -6.05
N PHE A 51 0.62 1.13 -6.37
CA PHE A 51 1.07 2.32 -7.08
C PHE A 51 2.22 3.01 -6.32
N TRP A 52 2.02 3.37 -5.05
CA TRP A 52 3.06 4.06 -4.28
C TRP A 52 4.28 3.19 -4.00
N VAL A 53 4.08 1.91 -3.68
CA VAL A 53 5.17 0.95 -3.48
C VAL A 53 6.01 0.81 -4.76
N SER A 54 5.39 0.75 -5.94
CA SER A 54 6.13 0.65 -7.21
C SER A 54 7.03 1.87 -7.46
N ILE A 55 6.52 3.09 -7.17
CA ILE A 55 7.29 4.33 -7.30
C ILE A 55 8.46 4.35 -6.32
N LEU A 56 8.20 4.00 -5.06
CA LEU A 56 9.21 4.07 -3.99
C LEU A 56 10.29 3.00 -4.15
N ILE A 57 9.93 1.79 -4.57
CA ILE A 57 10.90 0.75 -4.95
C ILE A 57 11.69 1.18 -6.18
N GLY A 58 11.04 1.79 -7.17
CA GLY A 58 11.73 2.36 -8.34
C GLY A 58 12.77 3.41 -7.93
N MET A 59 12.42 4.31 -7.00
CA MET A 59 13.36 5.30 -6.46
C MET A 59 14.50 4.65 -5.68
N LEU A 60 14.21 3.64 -4.85
CA LEU A 60 15.24 2.86 -4.16
C LEU A 60 16.22 2.26 -5.17
N MET A 61 15.71 1.60 -6.22
CA MET A 61 16.55 1.03 -7.27
C MET A 61 17.42 2.08 -7.96
N LEU A 62 16.87 3.25 -8.33
CA LEU A 62 17.64 4.35 -8.92
C LEU A 62 18.72 4.88 -7.97
N THR A 63 18.43 4.99 -6.67
CA THR A 63 19.45 5.39 -5.69
C THR A 63 20.58 4.37 -5.61
N MET A 64 20.27 3.07 -5.61
CA MET A 64 21.27 2.00 -5.59
C MET A 64 22.13 2.01 -6.86
N ILE A 65 21.52 2.09 -8.05
CA ILE A 65 22.23 2.15 -9.32
C ILE A 65 23.19 3.34 -9.35
N THR A 66 22.73 4.54 -8.98
CA THR A 66 23.60 5.72 -9.00
C THR A 66 24.74 5.65 -7.98
N ARG A 67 24.59 4.88 -6.90
CA ARG A 67 25.65 4.61 -5.91
C ARG A 67 26.65 3.59 -6.45
N VAL A 68 26.20 2.52 -7.08
CA VAL A 68 27.08 1.49 -7.65
C VAL A 68 27.97 2.03 -8.76
N PHE A 69 27.43 2.94 -9.60
CA PHE A 69 28.17 3.52 -10.72
C PHE A 69 28.89 4.84 -10.39
N ASP A 70 28.89 5.29 -9.12
CA ASP A 70 29.51 6.56 -8.69
C ASP A 70 29.24 7.75 -9.62
N ALA A 71 27.97 7.89 -10.03
CA ALA A 71 27.58 8.94 -10.96
C ALA A 71 27.75 10.33 -10.34
N GLY A 72 28.70 11.13 -10.87
CA GLY A 72 29.04 12.45 -10.32
C GLY A 72 27.94 13.51 -10.35
N TRP A 73 26.94 13.36 -11.22
CA TRP A 73 25.76 14.24 -11.29
C TRP A 73 24.63 13.83 -10.33
N ALA A 74 24.61 12.56 -9.90
CA ALA A 74 23.52 12.00 -9.12
C ALA A 74 23.35 12.58 -7.71
N PRO A 75 24.38 13.10 -6.99
CA PRO A 75 24.20 13.60 -5.63
C PRO A 75 23.10 14.67 -5.48
N VAL A 76 22.87 15.49 -6.50
CA VAL A 76 21.84 16.55 -6.48
C VAL A 76 20.43 15.95 -6.41
N ILE A 77 20.14 14.95 -7.23
CA ILE A 77 18.80 14.33 -7.32
C ILE A 77 18.62 13.26 -6.24
N ARG A 78 19.70 12.56 -5.89
CA ARG A 78 19.70 11.47 -4.91
C ARG A 78 19.17 11.91 -3.55
N ARG A 79 19.46 13.15 -3.13
CA ARG A 79 18.95 13.71 -1.87
C ARG A 79 17.41 13.73 -1.83
N SER A 80 16.77 14.06 -2.94
CA SER A 80 15.30 14.06 -3.05
C SER A 80 14.74 12.65 -3.04
N TRP A 81 15.38 11.70 -3.73
CA TRP A 81 14.95 10.30 -3.73
C TRP A 81 15.12 9.64 -2.36
N GLU A 82 16.24 9.87 -1.68
CA GLU A 82 16.48 9.37 -0.32
C GLU A 82 15.45 9.93 0.68
N PHE A 83 15.04 11.20 0.52
CA PHE A 83 13.95 11.77 1.31
C PHE A 83 12.62 11.07 1.03
N MET A 84 12.28 10.83 -0.25
CA MET A 84 11.05 10.14 -0.62
C MET A 84 10.99 8.70 -0.10
N MET A 85 12.12 8.03 0.09
CA MET A 85 12.17 6.67 0.67
C MET A 85 11.60 6.61 2.10
N GLY A 86 11.59 7.73 2.84
CA GLY A 86 10.91 7.81 4.13
C GLY A 86 9.41 7.50 4.05
N GLY A 87 8.80 7.64 2.86
CA GLY A 87 7.40 7.28 2.62
C GLY A 87 7.14 5.77 2.52
N LEU A 88 8.15 4.95 2.22
CA LEU A 88 7.97 3.50 2.02
C LEU A 88 7.42 2.79 3.28
N PRO A 89 8.01 2.95 4.49
CA PRO A 89 7.44 2.34 5.69
C PRO A 89 6.03 2.86 5.99
N VAL A 90 5.74 4.14 5.69
CA VAL A 90 4.41 4.74 5.93
C VAL A 90 3.35 4.05 5.08
N VAL A 91 3.61 3.85 3.78
CA VAL A 91 2.67 3.17 2.87
C VAL A 91 2.46 1.71 3.29
N LEU A 92 3.53 1.01 3.67
CA LEU A 92 3.43 -0.39 4.10
C LEU A 92 2.61 -0.52 5.41
N ILE A 93 2.88 0.34 6.39
CA ILE A 93 2.19 0.30 7.69
C ILE A 93 0.72 0.72 7.56
N LEU A 94 0.42 1.79 6.82
CA LEU A 94 -0.96 2.32 6.75
C LEU A 94 -1.83 1.59 5.71
N GLY A 95 -1.21 0.97 4.71
CA GLY A 95 -1.90 0.34 3.60
C GLY A 95 -1.90 -1.18 3.65
N VAL A 96 -0.71 -1.79 3.75
CA VAL A 96 -0.55 -3.25 3.61
C VAL A 96 -0.83 -3.98 4.91
N VAL A 97 -0.34 -3.47 6.06
CA VAL A 97 -0.49 -4.14 7.36
C VAL A 97 -1.97 -4.43 7.70
N PRO A 98 -2.92 -3.48 7.59
CA PRO A 98 -4.30 -3.79 7.94
C PRO A 98 -4.95 -4.77 6.95
N LEU A 99 -4.57 -4.74 5.67
CA LEU A 99 -5.09 -5.70 4.67
C LEU A 99 -4.62 -7.13 4.94
N VAL A 100 -3.40 -7.31 5.45
CA VAL A 100 -2.80 -8.64 5.69
C VAL A 100 -3.21 -9.19 7.06
N PHE A 101 -3.20 -8.36 8.10
CA PHE A 101 -3.38 -8.84 9.49
C PHE A 101 -4.83 -8.80 9.98
N VAL A 102 -5.75 -8.12 9.30
CA VAL A 102 -7.18 -8.17 9.62
C VAL A 102 -7.85 -9.27 8.80
N PRO A 103 -8.29 -10.39 9.40
CA PRO A 103 -8.79 -11.55 8.65
C PRO A 103 -9.95 -11.19 7.72
N SER A 104 -10.91 -10.39 8.17
CA SER A 104 -12.07 -9.98 7.37
C SER A 104 -11.67 -9.26 6.08
N LEU A 105 -10.67 -8.37 6.13
CA LEU A 105 -10.16 -7.68 4.94
C LEU A 105 -9.36 -8.62 4.06
N ARG A 106 -8.50 -9.44 4.69
CA ARG A 106 -7.66 -10.41 3.98
C ARG A 106 -8.49 -11.40 3.16
N HIS A 107 -9.55 -11.95 3.73
CA HIS A 107 -10.44 -12.92 3.07
C HIS A 107 -11.19 -12.32 1.89
N ILE A 108 -11.57 -11.04 1.99
CA ILE A 108 -12.21 -10.30 0.91
C ILE A 108 -11.23 -10.00 -0.23
N VAL A 109 -9.98 -9.66 0.07
CA VAL A 109 -9.00 -9.35 -0.99
C VAL A 109 -8.45 -10.63 -1.64
N TRP A 110 -8.12 -11.63 -0.82
CA TRP A 110 -7.54 -12.89 -1.23
C TRP A 110 -8.45 -14.04 -0.80
N HIS A 111 -9.36 -14.45 -1.68
CA HIS A 111 -10.34 -15.52 -1.43
C HIS A 111 -9.71 -16.84 -0.96
N TRP A 112 -8.50 -17.17 -1.42
CA TRP A 112 -7.78 -18.38 -1.01
C TRP A 112 -7.30 -18.38 0.44
N THR A 113 -7.36 -17.23 1.13
CA THR A 113 -7.02 -17.16 2.55
C THR A 113 -8.14 -17.67 3.45
N ASP A 114 -9.37 -17.82 2.94
CA ASP A 114 -10.51 -18.41 3.63
C ASP A 114 -10.74 -19.84 3.14
N ALA A 115 -10.55 -20.82 4.02
CA ALA A 115 -10.75 -22.24 3.70
C ALA A 115 -12.22 -22.56 3.35
N SER A 116 -13.17 -21.74 3.81
CA SER A 116 -14.60 -21.91 3.58
C SER A 116 -15.11 -21.22 2.31
N SER A 117 -14.27 -20.42 1.64
CA SER A 117 -14.64 -19.75 0.39
C SER A 117 -14.98 -20.77 -0.70
N LEU A 118 -16.13 -20.58 -1.34
CA LEU A 118 -16.57 -21.41 -2.47
C LEU A 118 -15.82 -21.01 -3.74
N LEU A 119 -15.23 -22.00 -4.39
CA LEU A 119 -14.60 -21.84 -5.70
C LEU A 119 -15.66 -21.97 -6.82
N PRO A 120 -15.37 -21.48 -8.04
CA PRO A 120 -16.29 -21.59 -9.18
C PRO A 120 -16.69 -23.03 -9.54
N ASN A 121 -15.90 -24.03 -9.10
CA ASN A 121 -16.15 -25.45 -9.29
C ASN A 121 -17.07 -26.07 -8.21
N GLY A 122 -17.58 -25.29 -7.26
CA GLY A 122 -18.48 -25.73 -6.20
C GLY A 122 -17.80 -26.40 -4.99
N HIS A 123 -16.49 -26.59 -5.02
CA HIS A 123 -15.71 -27.06 -3.87
C HIS A 123 -15.22 -25.88 -3.02
N THR A 124 -14.89 -26.13 -1.76
CA THR A 124 -14.27 -25.13 -0.89
C THR A 124 -12.76 -25.08 -1.11
N VAL A 125 -12.14 -23.93 -0.84
CA VAL A 125 -10.67 -23.75 -0.87
C VAL A 125 -9.93 -24.81 -0.05
N GLY A 126 -10.50 -25.25 1.08
CA GLY A 126 -9.92 -26.29 1.92
C GLY A 126 -9.81 -27.67 1.24
N HIS A 127 -10.63 -27.95 0.23
CA HIS A 127 -10.64 -29.23 -0.48
C HIS A 127 -10.00 -29.18 -1.88
N ASP A 128 -9.51 -28.01 -2.32
CA ASP A 128 -8.85 -27.88 -3.61
C ASP A 128 -7.40 -28.41 -3.54
N PRO A 129 -7.07 -29.50 -4.27
CA PRO A 129 -5.72 -30.08 -4.25
C PRO A 129 -4.64 -29.09 -4.74
N ILE A 130 -4.98 -28.14 -5.62
CA ILE A 130 -4.01 -27.15 -6.14
C ILE A 130 -3.64 -26.15 -5.05
N LEU A 131 -4.63 -25.67 -4.28
CA LEU A 131 -4.39 -24.71 -3.20
C LEU A 131 -3.72 -25.39 -2.01
N GLN A 132 -4.08 -26.64 -1.70
CA GLN A 132 -3.41 -27.43 -0.68
C GLN A 132 -1.92 -27.66 -0.99
N ALA A 133 -1.59 -27.95 -2.25
CA ALA A 133 -0.20 -28.10 -2.69
C ALA A 133 0.62 -26.80 -2.59
N LYS A 134 -0.04 -25.64 -2.62
CA LYS A 134 0.59 -24.30 -2.56
C LYS A 134 0.53 -23.64 -1.18
N SER A 135 -0.06 -24.33 -0.19
CA SER A 135 -0.31 -23.79 1.16
C SER A 135 0.95 -23.38 1.92
N TRP A 136 2.12 -23.89 1.54
CA TRP A 136 3.39 -23.49 2.15
C TRP A 136 3.89 -22.11 1.67
N PHE A 137 3.44 -21.66 0.49
CA PHE A 137 3.83 -20.39 -0.13
C PHE A 137 2.78 -19.29 0.05
N LEU A 138 1.49 -19.67 -0.04
CA LEU A 138 0.34 -18.79 0.10
C LEU A 138 0.05 -18.46 1.56
#